data_AF-A0A939ULF2-F1
#
_entry.id   AF-A0A939ULF2-F1
#
_cell.length_a   1.000
_cell.length_b   1.000
_cell.length_c   1.000
_cell.angle_alpha   90.00
_cell.angle_beta   90.00
_cell.angle_gamma   90.00
#
_symmetry.space_group_name_H-M   'P 1'
#
loop_
_entity.id
_entity.type
_entity.pdbx_description
1 polymer ?
#
loop_
_entity_poly.entity_id
_entity_poly.type
_entity_poly.pdbx_seq_one_letter_code
_entity_poly.pdbx_strand_id
1 'polypeptide(L)' 'MQAFLAHAGVASRRASEKIILDGRVSVNGAVVTELGTKVGPGDKVFLDGKPVFAEA' A
#
# COMPACT_ATOMS: atom_id res chain seq x y z
N MET A 1 4.94 3.07 -2.60
CA MET A 1 3.93 2.14 -2.05
C MET A 1 4.50 1.39 -0.85
N GLN A 2 5.60 0.65 -1.03
CA GLN A 2 6.28 -0.11 0.01
C GLN A 2 6.76 0.74 1.21
N ALA A 3 7.20 1.99 0.97
CA ALA A 3 7.52 2.91 2.05
C ALA A 3 6.28 3.38 2.82
N PHE A 4 5.18 3.64 2.10
CA PHE A 4 3.91 4.05 2.69
C PHE A 4 3.34 2.95 3.61
N LEU A 5 3.29 1.70 3.13
CA LEU A 5 2.84 0.57 3.92
C LEU A 5 3.73 0.32 5.16
N ALA A 6 5.04 0.52 5.02
CA ALA A 6 5.95 0.42 6.16
C ALA A 6 5.76 1.55 7.18
N HIS A 7 5.53 2.78 6.73
CA HIS A 7 5.25 3.91 7.63
C HIS A 7 3.88 3.80 8.30
N ALA A 8 2.89 3.22 7.60
CA ALA A 8 1.58 2.90 8.15
C ALA A 8 1.59 1.70 9.14
N GLY A 9 2.76 1.13 9.46
CA GLY A 9 2.87 -0.01 10.37
C GLY A 9 2.29 -1.32 9.83
N VAL A 10 1.95 -1.38 8.54
CA VAL A 10 1.33 -2.57 7.93
C VAL A 10 2.29 -3.74 7.86
N ALA A 11 3.49 -3.50 7.33
CA ALA A 11 4.50 -4.53 7.12
C ALA A 11 5.88 -3.90 6.87
N SER A 12 6.96 -4.68 6.99
CA SER A 12 8.29 -4.21 6.59
C SER A 12 8.34 -3.86 5.09
N ARG A 13 9.33 -3.09 4.65
CA ARG A 13 9.47 -2.72 3.22
C ARG A 13 9.44 -3.95 2.30
N ARG A 14 10.15 -5.02 2.65
CA ARG A 14 10.17 -6.29 1.88
C ARG A 14 8.84 -7.03 1.91
N ALA A 15 8.19 -7.10 3.06
CA ALA A 15 6.87 -7.73 3.15
C ALA A 15 5.82 -6.95 2.37
N SER A 16 5.92 -5.61 2.36
CA SER A 16 5.07 -4.73 1.57
C SER A 16 5.19 -4.99 0.07
N GLU A 17 6.40 -5.24 -0.45
CA GLU A 17 6.60 -5.61 -1.86
C GLU A 17 5.83 -6.88 -2.22
N LYS A 18 5.88 -7.90 -1.36
CA LYS A 18 5.14 -9.14 -1.57
C LYS A 18 3.62 -8.90 -1.56
N ILE A 19 3.12 -8.11 -0.61
CA ILE A 19 1.70 -7.76 -0.51
C ILE A 19 1.21 -7.03 -1.77
N ILE A 20 2.04 -6.14 -2.33
CA ILE A 20 1.75 -5.45 -3.59
C ILE A 20 1.70 -6.46 -4.74
N LEU A 21 2.74 -7.29 -4.90
CA LEU A 21 2.81 -8.32 -5.95
C LEU A 21 1.65 -9.32 -5.88
N ASP A 22 1.20 -9.65 -4.67
CA ASP A 22 0.05 -10.53 -4.42
C ASP A 22 -1.29 -9.86 -4.77
N GLY A 23 -1.30 -8.58 -5.19
CA GLY A 23 -2.51 -7.85 -5.57
C GLY A 23 -3.44 -7.55 -4.40
N ARG A 24 -2.92 -7.54 -3.18
CA ARG A 24 -3.71 -7.32 -1.95
C ARG A 24 -3.95 -5.85 -1.66
N VAL A 25 -3.19 -4.97 -2.31
CA VAL A 25 -3.30 -3.52 -2.12
C VAL A 25 -4.09 -2.90 -3.25
N SER A 26 -5.02 -2.02 -2.89
CA SER A 26 -5.75 -1.18 -3.84
C SER A 26 -5.59 0.28 -3.49
N VAL A 27 -5.49 1.12 -4.50
CA VAL A 27 -5.36 2.58 -4.38
C VAL A 27 -6.54 3.19 -5.13
N ASN A 28 -7.36 3.98 -4.44
CA ASN A 28 -8.56 4.60 -5.01
C ASN A 28 -9.51 3.58 -5.68
N GLY A 29 -9.54 2.33 -5.20
CA GLY A 29 -10.35 1.25 -5.75
C GLY A 29 -9.71 0.47 -6.90
N ALA A 30 -8.52 0.85 -7.35
CA ALA A 30 -7.74 0.10 -8.35
C ALA A 30 -6.71 -0.79 -7.65
N VAL A 31 -6.70 -2.09 -7.93
CA VAL A 31 -5.68 -3.02 -7.42
C VAL A 31 -4.33 -2.68 -8.04
N VAL A 32 -3.31 -2.51 -7.20
CA VAL A 32 -1.96 -2.16 -7.61
C VAL A 32 -1.04 -3.34 -7.35
N THR A 33 -0.43 -3.85 -8.41
CA THR A 33 0.56 -4.94 -8.38
C THR A 33 1.97 -4.49 -8.79
N GLU A 34 2.13 -3.21 -9.11
CA GLU A 34 3.39 -2.66 -9.59
C GLU A 34 4.29 -2.20 -8.43
N LEU A 35 5.53 -2.69 -8.41
CA LEU A 35 6.53 -2.24 -7.47
C LEU A 35 6.98 -0.83 -7.84
N GLY A 36 7.02 0.08 -6.86
CA GLY A 36 7.42 1.48 -7.09
C GLY A 36 6.27 2.45 -7.33
N THR A 37 5.00 1.99 -7.31
CA THR A 37 3.85 2.90 -7.36
C THR A 37 3.97 3.96 -6.28
N LYS A 38 3.89 5.24 -6.65
CA LYS A 38 3.86 6.36 -5.70
C LYS A 38 2.41 6.61 -5.31
N VAL A 39 2.20 6.80 -4.01
CA VAL A 39 0.91 7.18 -3.43
C VAL A 39 1.05 8.60 -2.92
N GLY A 40 0.12 9.45 -3.32
CA GLY A 40 0.06 10.87 -2.96
C GLY A 40 -0.84 11.13 -1.75
N PRO A 41 -0.81 12.36 -1.21
CA PRO A 41 -1.57 12.75 -0.02
C PRO A 41 -3.11 12.74 -0.18
N GLY A 42 -3.64 12.55 -1.39
CA GLY A 42 -5.07 12.36 -1.65
C GLY A 42 -5.49 10.92 -1.92
N ASP A 43 -4.52 10.00 -2.04
CA ASP A 43 -4.79 8.63 -2.44
C ASP A 43 -5.26 7.80 -1.25
N LYS A 44 -6.34 7.05 -1.44
CA LYS A 44 -6.87 6.12 -0.45
C LYS A 44 -6.31 4.74 -0.71
N VAL A 45 -5.45 4.27 0.19
CA VAL A 45 -4.87 2.94 0.13
C VAL A 45 -5.73 1.99 0.96
N PHE A 46 -6.02 0.82 0.41
CA PHE A 46 -6.71 -0.27 1.07
C PHE A 46 -5.90 -1.55 0.96
N LEU A 47 -5.83 -2.30 2.04
CA LEU A 47 -5.24 -3.63 2.11
C LEU A 47 -6.33 -4.63 2.45
N ASP A 48 -6.61 -5.58 1.55
CA ASP A 48 -7.68 -6.58 1.73
C ASP A 48 -9.03 -5.95 2.15
N GLY A 49 -9.35 -4.77 1.60
CA GLY A 49 -10.56 -4.02 1.93
C GLY A 49 -10.49 -3.17 3.21
N LYS A 50 -9.39 -3.24 3.97
CA LYS A 50 -9.16 -2.37 5.14
C LYS A 50 -8.42 -1.10 4.73
N PRO A 51 -8.91 0.11 5.08
CA PRO A 51 -8.20 1.34 4.78
C PRO A 51 -6.88 1.40 5.54
N VAL A 52 -5.81 1.78 4.84
CA VAL A 52 -4.48 1.99 5.40
C VAL A 52 -4.18 3.48 5.37
N PHE A 53 -3.88 4.02 6.54
CA PHE A 53 -3.45 5.41 6.71
C PHE A 53 -1.99 5.41 7.12
N ALA A 54 -1.15 6.16 6.40
CA ALA A 54 0.18 6.45 6.91
C ALA A 54 0.03 7.37 8.11
N GLU A 55 0.61 6.97 9.24
CA GLU A 55 0.79 7.86 10.37
C GLU A 55 1.78 8.96 9.92
N ALA A 56 1.44 10.21 10.22
CA ALA A 56 2.14 11.41 9.73
C ALA A 56 3.58 11.50 10.26
#